data_AF-A0AB37U7X7-F1
#
_entry.id   AF-A0AB37U7X7-F1
#
_cell.length_a   1.000
_cell.length_b   1.000
_cell.length_c   1.000
_cell.angle_alpha   90.00
_cell.angle_beta   90.00
_cell.angle_gamma   90.00
#
_symmetry.space_group_name_H-M   'P 1'
#
loop_
_entity.id
_entity.type
_entity.pdbx_description
1 polymer ?
#
loop_
_entity_poly.entity_id
_entity_poly.type
_entity_poly.pdbx_seq_one_letter_code
_entity_poly.pdbx_strand_id
1 'polypeptide(L)'
;MYEEVFPLLLDLNAQVNWRNVFDYNWQAEDYCGYGLFDGKEVVGFLGLIFSRRAIADRVENFCNIHSWIVKPQYRDRSLSLLLPVLRLKDCTLTDLSPAPRAIEILQKLGFKRLDSKLRVLLPVSGRNRSAIEIVHLSQEKPQIAEQFSKQDLKLFQDHSS
;
A
#
# COMPACT_ATOMS: atom_id res chain seq x y z
N MET A 1 2.98 -7.07 18.49
CA MET A 1 2.94 -7.34 17.03
C MET A 1 3.96 -6.52 16.24
N TYR A 2 3.86 -5.18 16.12
CA TYR A 2 4.85 -4.40 15.34
C TYR A 2 6.31 -4.68 15.74
N GLU A 3 6.62 -4.58 17.03
CA GLU A 3 7.99 -4.82 17.53
C GLU A 3 8.49 -6.25 17.27
N GLU A 4 7.58 -7.23 17.15
CA GLU A 4 7.92 -8.63 16.88
C GLU A 4 8.19 -8.87 15.39
N VAL A 5 7.50 -8.15 14.49
CA VAL A 5 7.68 -8.27 13.04
C VAL A 5 8.78 -7.33 12.52
N PHE A 6 9.14 -6.29 13.27
CA PHE A 6 10.11 -5.27 12.85
C PHE A 6 11.45 -5.85 12.36
N PRO A 7 12.07 -6.85 13.02
CA PRO A 7 13.30 -7.46 12.50
C PRO A 7 13.13 -8.08 11.10
N LEU A 8 12.01 -8.77 10.85
CA LEU A 8 11.72 -9.32 9.52
C LEU A 8 11.54 -8.21 8.47
N LEU A 9 10.90 -7.11 8.84
CA LEU A 9 10.68 -6.00 7.93
C LEU A 9 12.00 -5.31 7.54
N LEU A 10 12.97 -5.24 8.44
CA LEU A 10 14.31 -4.76 8.11
C LEU A 10 15.01 -5.65 7.07
N ASP A 11 14.83 -6.98 7.16
CA ASP A 11 15.33 -7.92 6.15
C ASP A 11 14.66 -7.70 4.77
N LEU A 12 13.41 -7.22 4.75
CA LEU A 12 12.71 -6.87 3.52
C LEU A 12 13.27 -5.59 2.89
N ASN A 13 13.37 -4.52 3.69
CA ASN A 13 13.97 -3.27 3.27
C ASN A 13 14.33 -2.39 4.48
N ALA A 14 15.62 -2.29 4.81
CA ALA A 14 16.11 -1.50 5.94
C ALA A 14 16.02 0.02 5.73
N GLN A 15 15.81 0.51 4.51
CA GLN A 15 15.71 1.95 4.22
C GLN A 15 14.31 2.52 4.47
N VAL A 16 13.30 1.65 4.59
CA VAL A 16 11.92 2.07 4.84
C VAL A 16 11.75 2.38 6.32
N ASN A 17 11.15 3.53 6.62
CA ASN A 17 10.63 3.79 7.96
C ASN A 17 9.33 2.98 8.15
N TRP A 18 9.49 1.74 8.61
CA TRP A 18 8.37 0.79 8.76
C TRP A 18 7.30 1.26 9.73
N ARG A 19 7.63 2.11 10.71
CA ARG A 19 6.63 2.65 11.64
C ARG A 19 5.55 3.45 10.88
N ASN A 20 5.96 4.26 9.91
CA ASN A 20 5.04 5.04 9.07
C ASN A 20 4.18 4.16 8.14
N VAL A 21 4.55 2.89 7.94
CA VAL A 21 3.78 1.92 7.15
C VAL A 21 2.66 1.27 7.99
N PHE A 22 2.61 1.52 9.29
CA PHE A 22 1.54 1.03 10.15
C PHE A 22 0.83 2.14 10.92
N ASP A 23 1.38 3.36 10.91
CA ASP A 23 0.87 4.51 11.63
C ASP A 23 0.06 5.40 10.67
N TYR A 24 -1.22 5.07 10.53
CA TYR A 24 -2.16 5.77 9.66
C TYR A 24 -3.33 6.33 10.45
N ASN A 25 -3.64 7.61 10.25
CA ASN A 25 -4.74 8.29 10.93
C ASN A 25 -6.13 7.93 10.37
N TRP A 26 -6.19 7.23 9.23
CA TRP A 26 -7.44 6.88 8.53
C TRP A 26 -7.80 5.39 8.64
N GLN A 27 -7.02 4.58 9.36
CA GLN A 27 -7.25 3.14 9.46
C GLN A 27 -8.47 2.85 10.34
N ALA A 28 -9.37 2.00 9.85
CA ALA A 28 -10.58 1.59 10.56
C ALA A 28 -10.43 0.27 11.34
N GLU A 29 -9.50 -0.59 10.93
CA GLU A 29 -9.31 -1.93 11.50
C GLU A 29 -8.24 -1.93 12.60
N ASP A 30 -8.40 -2.77 13.63
CA ASP A 30 -7.50 -2.88 14.79
C ASP A 30 -6.28 -3.80 14.56
N TYR A 31 -6.16 -4.37 13.36
CA TYR A 31 -5.06 -5.24 12.97
C TYR A 31 -4.39 -4.76 11.67
N CYS A 32 -3.10 -5.06 11.52
CA CYS A 32 -2.29 -4.61 10.39
C CYS A 32 -1.74 -5.74 9.51
N GLY A 33 -2.13 -6.99 9.80
CA GLY A 33 -1.63 -8.13 9.05
C GLY A 33 -1.72 -9.47 9.78
N TYR A 34 -1.10 -10.48 9.18
CA TYR A 34 -0.96 -11.82 9.71
C TYR A 34 0.52 -12.15 9.95
N GLY A 35 0.83 -12.76 11.08
CA GLY A 35 2.16 -13.29 11.40
C GLY A 35 2.20 -14.80 11.34
N LEU A 36 3.32 -15.36 10.87
CA LEU A 36 3.63 -16.78 10.93
C LEU A 36 4.64 -16.99 12.05
N PHE A 37 4.34 -17.90 12.97
CA PHE A 37 5.13 -18.13 14.18
C PHE A 37 5.67 -19.55 14.23
N ASP A 38 6.92 -19.68 14.67
CA ASP A 38 7.51 -20.94 15.14
C ASP A 38 7.78 -20.79 16.65
N GLY A 39 6.87 -21.32 17.46
CA GLY A 39 6.83 -21.05 18.90
C GLY A 39 6.62 -19.56 19.19
N LYS A 40 7.65 -18.90 19.73
CA LYS A 40 7.63 -17.44 20.04
C LYS A 40 8.30 -16.59 18.96
N GLU A 41 8.90 -17.21 17.96
CA GLU A 41 9.62 -16.51 16.91
C GLU A 41 8.69 -16.18 15.74
N VAL A 42 8.69 -14.92 15.30
CA VAL A 42 8.04 -14.55 14.05
C VAL A 42 8.94 -14.97 12.89
N VAL A 43 8.44 -15.85 12.04
CA VAL A 43 9.17 -16.39 10.88
C VAL A 43 8.58 -15.95 9.54
N GLY A 44 7.44 -15.24 9.56
CA GLY A 44 6.87 -14.59 8.40
C GLY A 44 5.79 -13.57 8.75
N PHE A 45 5.47 -12.70 7.81
CA PHE A 45 4.50 -11.63 7.95
C PHE A 45 3.84 -11.30 6.60
N LEU A 46 2.58 -10.90 6.66
CA LEU A 46 1.81 -10.34 5.55
C LEU A 46 1.06 -9.10 6.05
N GLY A 47 1.45 -7.93 5.57
CA GLY A 47 0.85 -6.66 5.95
C GLY A 47 -0.43 -6.34 5.17
N LEU A 48 -1.32 -5.59 5.81
CA LEU A 48 -2.61 -5.15 5.26
C LEU A 48 -2.84 -3.67 5.54
N ILE A 49 -3.20 -2.91 4.50
CA ILE A 49 -3.61 -1.51 4.60
C ILE A 49 -5.05 -1.40 4.14
N PHE A 50 -5.93 -1.01 5.06
CA PHE A 50 -7.33 -0.77 4.76
C PHE A 50 -7.55 0.69 4.34
N SER A 51 -8.38 0.89 3.32
CA SER A 51 -8.80 2.24 2.93
C SER A 51 -10.22 2.23 2.39
N ARG A 52 -10.93 3.36 2.55
CA ARG A 52 -12.26 3.58 1.97
C ARG A 52 -12.16 4.67 0.91
N ARG A 53 -12.65 4.42 -0.29
CA ARG A 53 -12.55 5.35 -1.43
C ARG A 53 -13.93 5.60 -2.03
N ALA A 54 -14.26 6.85 -2.29
CA ALA A 54 -15.44 7.19 -3.09
C ALA A 54 -15.08 7.07 -4.57
N ILE A 55 -15.74 6.17 -5.29
CA ILE A 55 -15.52 5.89 -6.71
C ILE A 55 -16.89 5.87 -7.38
N ALA A 56 -17.11 6.73 -8.38
CA ALA A 56 -18.38 6.77 -9.14
C ALA A 56 -19.63 6.68 -8.24
N ASP A 57 -19.71 7.61 -7.28
CA ASP A 57 -20.80 7.79 -6.31
C ASP A 57 -21.02 6.65 -5.28
N ARG A 58 -20.14 5.65 -5.23
CA ARG A 58 -20.16 4.60 -4.20
C ARG A 58 -18.90 4.64 -3.34
N VAL A 59 -19.06 4.28 -2.06
CA VAL A 59 -17.93 4.06 -1.16
C VAL A 59 -17.51 2.61 -1.29
N GLU A 60 -16.25 2.40 -1.67
CA GLU A 60 -15.63 1.11 -1.84
C GLU A 60 -14.57 0.89 -0.75
N ASN A 61 -14.58 -0.28 -0.14
CA ASN A 61 -13.54 -0.68 0.81
C ASN A 61 -12.43 -1.42 0.05
N PHE A 62 -11.20 -1.08 0.37
CA PHE A 62 -10.01 -1.74 -0.18
C PHE A 62 -9.16 -2.30 0.94
N CYS A 63 -8.53 -3.43 0.67
CA CYS A 63 -7.48 -4.00 1.50
C CYS A 63 -6.26 -4.24 0.61
N ASN A 64 -5.25 -3.38 0.74
CA ASN A 64 -4.00 -3.56 0.05
C ASN A 64 -3.07 -4.47 0.84
N ILE A 65 -2.69 -5.58 0.22
CA ILE A 65 -1.69 -6.50 0.70
C ILE A 65 -0.31 -5.87 0.45
N HIS A 66 0.57 -5.94 1.45
CA HIS A 66 1.94 -5.49 1.34
C HIS A 66 2.88 -6.31 2.23
N SER A 67 4.18 -6.05 2.12
CA SER A 67 5.20 -6.61 3.00
C SER A 67 5.12 -8.13 3.22
N TRP A 68 4.82 -8.89 2.15
CA TRP A 68 4.78 -10.35 2.23
C TRP A 68 6.19 -10.92 2.33
N ILE A 69 6.63 -11.23 3.56
CA ILE A 69 7.96 -11.75 3.84
C ILE A 69 7.88 -13.03 4.68
N VAL A 70 8.65 -14.05 4.29
CA VAL A 70 8.77 -15.30 5.04
C VAL A 70 10.21 -15.77 4.97
N LYS A 71 10.77 -16.18 6.12
CA LYS A 71 12.12 -16.75 6.20
C LYS A 71 12.27 -17.94 5.24
N PRO A 72 13.43 -18.12 4.58
CA PRO A 72 13.59 -19.10 3.50
C PRO A 72 13.09 -20.51 3.83
N GLN A 73 13.36 -21.00 5.04
CA GLN A 73 13.00 -22.34 5.49
C GLN A 73 11.50 -22.57 5.78
N TYR A 74 10.68 -21.51 5.79
CA TYR A 74 9.23 -21.60 6.03
C TYR A 74 8.40 -21.17 4.81
N ARG A 75 9.02 -20.97 3.64
CA ARG A 75 8.32 -20.46 2.43
C ARG A 75 7.26 -21.42 1.89
N ASP A 76 7.36 -22.71 2.19
CA ASP A 76 6.31 -23.71 1.91
C ASP A 76 5.00 -23.43 2.68
N ARG A 77 5.09 -22.70 3.80
CA ARG A 77 3.95 -22.23 4.60
C ARG A 77 3.48 -20.82 4.23
N SER A 78 4.14 -20.13 3.31
CA SER A 78 3.85 -18.71 3.00
C SER A 78 2.38 -18.43 2.63
N LEU A 79 1.70 -19.38 1.99
CA LEU A 79 0.29 -19.25 1.62
C LEU A 79 -0.66 -19.22 2.83
N SER A 80 -0.27 -19.75 3.99
CA SER A 80 -1.11 -19.72 5.19
C SER A 80 -1.41 -18.29 5.65
N LEU A 81 -0.51 -17.35 5.35
CA LEU A 81 -0.69 -15.91 5.60
C LEU A 81 -1.75 -15.29 4.69
N LEU A 82 -1.83 -15.75 3.43
CA LEU A 82 -2.72 -15.19 2.42
C LEU A 82 -4.15 -15.76 2.50
N LEU A 83 -4.30 -17.04 2.83
CA LEU A 83 -5.61 -17.71 2.93
C LEU A 83 -6.66 -17.00 3.82
N PRO A 84 -6.33 -16.43 5.00
CA PRO A 84 -7.31 -15.66 5.76
C PRO A 84 -7.67 -14.32 5.08
N VAL A 85 -6.74 -13.69 4.37
CA VAL A 85 -7.01 -12.45 3.61
C VAL A 85 -8.03 -12.70 2.49
N LEU A 86 -7.91 -13.82 1.78
CA LEU A 86 -8.85 -14.20 0.72
C LEU A 86 -10.29 -14.46 1.23
N ARG A 87 -10.47 -14.61 2.55
CA ARG A 87 -11.77 -14.81 3.19
C ARG A 87 -12.40 -13.51 3.69
N LEU A 88 -11.68 -12.38 3.61
CA LEU A 88 -12.25 -11.07 3.93
C LEU A 88 -13.42 -10.80 2.98
N LYS A 89 -14.56 -10.42 3.57
CA LYS A 89 -15.76 -10.02 2.84
C LYS A 89 -15.79 -8.51 2.71
N ASP A 90 -16.59 -8.02 1.78
CA ASP A 90 -16.94 -6.59 1.67
C ASP A 90 -15.75 -5.65 1.49
N CYS A 91 -14.65 -6.14 0.90
CA CYS A 91 -13.53 -5.32 0.45
C CYS A 91 -12.90 -5.87 -0.84
N THR A 92 -12.37 -4.95 -1.65
CA THR A 92 -11.57 -5.27 -2.83
C THR A 92 -10.12 -5.47 -2.41
N LEU A 93 -9.59 -6.67 -2.63
CA LEU A 93 -8.18 -6.98 -2.37
C LEU A 93 -7.28 -6.43 -3.48
N THR A 94 -6.20 -5.77 -3.10
CA THR A 94 -5.17 -5.30 -4.04
C THR A 94 -3.78 -5.73 -3.57
N ASP A 95 -2.85 -5.86 -4.51
CA ASP A 95 -1.42 -5.79 -4.25
C ASP A 95 -0.87 -4.82 -5.30
N LEU A 96 -0.54 -3.60 -4.87
CA LEU A 96 -0.16 -2.50 -5.76
C LEU A 96 1.33 -2.52 -6.15
N SER A 97 2.14 -3.29 -5.46
CA SER A 97 3.58 -3.42 -5.73
C SER A 97 4.06 -4.86 -5.53
N PRO A 98 3.46 -5.85 -6.23
CA PRO A 98 3.76 -7.25 -6.00
C PRO A 98 5.17 -7.56 -6.48
N ALA A 99 5.90 -8.33 -5.69
CA ALA A 99 7.14 -8.94 -6.16
C ALA A 99 6.84 -9.89 -7.35
N PRO A 100 7.75 -10.06 -8.32
CA PRO A 100 7.51 -10.91 -9.50
C PRO A 100 6.99 -12.31 -9.17
N ARG A 101 7.51 -12.94 -8.10
CA ARG A 101 7.07 -14.25 -7.62
C ARG A 101 5.64 -14.24 -7.05
N ALA A 102 5.23 -13.14 -6.42
CA ALA A 102 3.88 -12.99 -5.88
C ALA A 102 2.85 -12.84 -7.00
N ILE A 103 3.20 -12.19 -8.12
CA ILE A 103 2.30 -11.99 -9.27
C ILE A 103 1.74 -13.34 -9.76
N GLU A 104 2.60 -14.34 -9.99
CA GLU A 104 2.17 -15.65 -10.50
C GLU A 104 1.21 -16.35 -9.53
N ILE A 105 1.46 -16.25 -8.23
CA ILE A 105 0.63 -16.84 -7.18
C ILE A 105 -0.72 -16.14 -7.12
N LEU A 106 -0.72 -14.80 -7.06
CA LEU A 106 -1.94 -14.00 -6.99
C LEU A 106 -2.83 -14.21 -8.22
N GLN A 107 -2.26 -14.29 -9.42
CA GLN A 107 -3.02 -14.58 -10.64
C GLN A 107 -3.69 -15.95 -10.60
N LYS A 108 -2.98 -17.00 -10.12
CA LYS A 108 -3.56 -18.33 -9.92
C LYS A 108 -4.70 -18.33 -8.90
N LEU A 109 -4.69 -17.39 -7.95
CA LEU A 109 -5.73 -17.19 -6.95
C LEU A 109 -6.85 -16.24 -7.41
N GLY A 110 -6.86 -15.85 -8.69
CA GLY A 110 -7.94 -15.08 -9.31
C GLY A 110 -7.73 -13.57 -9.32
N PHE A 111 -6.59 -13.06 -8.84
CA PHE A 111 -6.27 -11.64 -8.98
C PHE A 111 -6.11 -11.27 -10.45
N LYS A 112 -6.64 -10.11 -10.82
CA LYS A 112 -6.55 -9.55 -12.17
C LYS A 112 -5.57 -8.38 -12.17
N ARG A 113 -4.81 -8.25 -13.25
CA ARG A 113 -3.91 -7.11 -13.44
C ARG A 113 -4.75 -5.86 -13.72
N LEU A 114 -4.65 -4.85 -12.87
CA LEU A 114 -5.46 -3.62 -12.97
C LEU A 114 -4.98 -2.70 -14.08
N ASP A 115 -3.68 -2.37 -14.09
CA ASP A 115 -3.04 -1.60 -15.15
C ASP A 115 -1.62 -2.13 -15.39
N SER A 116 -1.17 -2.07 -16.63
CA SER A 116 0.20 -2.39 -17.04
C SER A 116 0.93 -1.17 -17.59
N LYS A 117 0.29 0.01 -17.61
CA LYS A 117 0.83 1.24 -18.14
C LYS A 117 1.39 2.10 -17.01
N LEU A 118 2.70 2.34 -17.05
CA LEU A 118 3.35 3.34 -16.22
C LEU A 118 3.37 4.67 -16.98
N ARG A 119 2.85 5.74 -16.38
CA ARG A 119 3.15 7.10 -16.83
C ARG A 119 4.16 7.72 -15.88
N VAL A 120 5.28 8.17 -16.43
CA VAL A 120 6.30 8.93 -15.70
C VAL A 120 6.17 10.39 -16.12
N LEU A 121 5.81 11.26 -15.18
CA LEU A 121 5.80 12.71 -15.40
C LEU A 121 7.14 13.26 -14.93
N LEU A 122 8.06 13.47 -15.86
CA LEU A 122 9.35 14.08 -15.55
C LEU A 122 9.20 15.61 -15.50
N PRO A 123 9.80 16.29 -14.52
CA PRO A 123 9.80 17.76 -14.44
C PRO A 123 10.81 18.34 -15.45
N VAL A 124 10.65 18.04 -16.74
CA VAL A 124 11.52 18.58 -17.78
C VAL A 124 10.86 19.82 -18.35
N SER A 125 11.44 20.98 -18.09
CA SER A 125 11.11 22.20 -18.83
C SER A 125 11.45 21.97 -20.31
N GLY A 126 10.43 21.74 -21.14
CA GLY A 126 10.61 21.53 -22.57
C GLY A 126 11.33 22.71 -23.24
N ARG A 127 12.18 22.43 -24.24
CA ARG A 127 12.88 23.44 -25.05
C ARG A 127 11.95 24.32 -25.92
N ASN A 128 10.64 24.06 -25.93
CA ASN A 128 9.64 24.88 -26.65
C ASN A 128 9.08 25.98 -25.75
N ARG A 129 9.61 27.19 -25.92
CA ARG A 129 9.28 28.40 -25.15
C ARG A 129 7.98 29.10 -25.55
N SER A 130 7.18 28.55 -26.47
CA SER A 130 6.01 29.26 -27.04
C SER A 130 4.65 28.90 -26.41
N ALA A 131 4.61 28.05 -25.40
CA ALA A 131 3.42 27.81 -24.58
C ALA A 131 3.84 27.33 -23.18
N ILE A 132 4.59 28.17 -22.45
CA ILE A 132 4.85 27.87 -21.04
C ILE A 132 3.61 28.32 -20.27
N GLU A 133 2.70 27.38 -20.03
CA GLU A 133 1.79 27.50 -18.91
C GLU A 133 2.68 27.60 -17.66
N ILE A 134 2.63 28.74 -16.96
CA ILE A 134 3.45 28.95 -15.77
C ILE A 134 2.96 27.96 -14.71
N VAL A 135 3.71 26.88 -14.49
CA VAL A 135 3.40 25.90 -13.44
C VAL A 135 3.92 26.46 -12.11
N HIS A 136 3.00 26.82 -11.21
CA HIS A 136 3.35 27.12 -9.83
C HIS A 136 3.46 25.82 -9.02
N LEU A 137 4.65 25.55 -8.50
CA LEU A 137 4.88 24.49 -7.52
C LEU A 137 4.87 25.12 -6.12
N SER A 138 3.98 24.64 -5.26
CA SER A 138 3.93 25.03 -3.86
C SER A 138 4.13 23.80 -2.96
N GLN A 139 4.76 24.02 -1.81
CA GLN A 139 4.85 23.04 -0.72
C GLN A 139 4.00 23.46 0.48
N GLU A 140 3.36 24.63 0.41
CA GLU A 140 2.54 25.18 1.49
C GLU A 140 1.21 24.43 1.54
N LYS A 141 1.06 23.54 2.54
CA LYS A 141 -0.14 22.72 2.72
C LYS A 141 -1.45 23.54 2.70
N PRO A 142 -1.55 24.75 3.30
CA PRO A 142 -2.76 25.55 3.23
C PRO A 142 -3.13 25.98 1.81
N GLN A 143 -2.14 26.41 1.01
CA GLN A 143 -2.36 26.84 -0.38
C GLN A 143 -2.77 25.66 -1.27
N ILE A 144 -2.19 24.48 -1.03
CA ILE A 144 -2.53 23.24 -1.75
C ILE A 144 -3.97 22.81 -1.43
N ALA A 145 -4.36 22.88 -0.15
CA ALA A 145 -5.68 22.47 0.32
C ALA A 145 -6.83 23.27 -0.33
N GLU A 146 -6.61 24.55 -0.62
CA GLU A 146 -7.60 25.43 -1.28
C GLU A 146 -7.91 25.02 -2.73
N GLN A 147 -7.00 24.29 -3.39
CA GLN A 147 -7.16 23.85 -4.78
C GLN A 147 -7.92 22.51 -4.90
N PHE A 148 -8.14 21.82 -3.80
CA PHE A 148 -8.69 20.47 -3.82
C PHE A 148 -10.22 20.46 -3.75
N SER A 149 -10.80 19.50 -4.47
CA SER A 149 -12.18 19.09 -4.21
C SER A 149 -12.31 18.61 -2.77
N LYS A 150 -13.54 18.58 -2.22
CA LYS A 150 -13.78 18.03 -0.87
C LYS A 150 -13.21 16.61 -0.70
N GLN A 151 -13.26 15.80 -1.75
CA GLN A 151 -12.74 14.45 -1.75
C GLN A 151 -11.21 14.42 -1.71
N ASP A 152 -10.56 15.20 -2.57
CA ASP A 152 -9.09 15.26 -2.63
C ASP A 152 -8.50 15.90 -1.38
N LEU A 153 -9.19 16.89 -0.79
CA LEU A 153 -8.79 17.51 0.46
C LEU A 153 -8.78 16.50 1.60
N LYS A 154 -9.79 15.63 1.68
CA LYS A 154 -9.83 14.55 2.67
C LYS A 154 -8.62 13.62 2.49
N LEU A 155 -8.34 13.19 1.26
CA LEU A 155 -7.18 12.33 0.98
C LEU A 155 -5.87 13.02 1.35
N PHE A 156 -5.73 14.30 1.02
CA PHE A 156 -4.57 15.09 1.38
C PHE A 156 -4.37 15.15 2.89
N GLN A 157 -5.45 15.40 3.65
CA GLN A 157 -5.43 15.44 5.11
C GLN A 157 -5.09 14.08 5.73
N ASP A 158 -5.70 13.00 5.24
CA ASP A 158 -5.42 11.63 5.67
C ASP A 158 -3.91 11.36 5.60
N HIS A 159 -3.25 11.78 4.53
CA HIS A 159 -1.81 11.57 4.27
C HIS A 159 -0.89 12.72 4.74
N SER A 160 -1.38 13.68 5.52
CA SER A 160 -0.63 14.90 5.87
C SER A 160 0.24 14.81 7.13
N SER A 161 0.22 13.68 7.84
CA SER A 161 1.03 13.40 9.04
C SER A 161 2.52 13.21 8.78
#